data_AF-A0A8S0FTR1-F1
#
_entry.id   AF-A0A8S0FTR1-F1
#
_cell.length_a   1.000
_cell.length_b   1.000
_cell.length_c   1.000
_cell.angle_alpha   90.00
_cell.angle_beta   90.00
_cell.angle_gamma   90.00
#
_symmetry.space_group_name_H-M   'P 1'
#
loop_
_entity.id
_entity.type
_entity.pdbx_description
1 polymer ?
#
loop_
_entity_poly.entity_id
_entity_poly.type
_entity_poly.pdbx_seq_one_letter_code
_entity_poly.pdbx_strand_id
1 'polypeptide(L)'
;MTQAIHNDLKPFGATINNTTQTLWFGNTVNSAVTAIDAKTGEVKGRLVLDDRKRTEEVRPLQPRELVADDTTNTVYISGIGKESVIWVVDGENIKLKTAIQNTGKMSTGLALDSKGKRLYTTNADGELITIDTTDNKILSRKKLLDDGKEHFFINISLDTTNQRAIYAAALIYHRF
;
A
#
# COMPACT_ATOMS: atom_id res chain seq x y z
N MET A 1 0.96 -23.56 20.64
CA MET A 1 -0.02 -22.63 21.24
C MET A 1 -0.63 -21.85 20.10
N THR A 2 -1.96 -21.77 20.01
CA THR A 2 -2.66 -20.98 18.98
C THR A 2 -3.28 -19.77 19.66
N GLN A 3 -3.00 -18.56 19.18
CA GLN A 3 -3.58 -17.33 19.68
C GLN A 3 -4.52 -16.75 18.62
N ALA A 4 -5.73 -16.36 19.02
CA ALA A 4 -6.68 -15.64 18.18
C ALA A 4 -6.77 -14.18 18.64
N ILE A 5 -6.58 -13.23 17.73
CA ILE A 5 -6.62 -11.79 18.03
C ILE A 5 -7.90 -11.19 17.46
N HIS A 6 -8.86 -10.89 18.34
CA HIS A 6 -10.11 -10.25 17.94
C HIS A 6 -9.88 -8.77 17.61
N ASN A 7 -10.50 -8.31 16.52
CA ASN A 7 -10.36 -6.94 16.03
C ASN A 7 -11.72 -6.36 15.67
N ASP A 8 -11.93 -5.09 16.03
CA ASP A 8 -13.19 -4.37 15.75
C ASP A 8 -13.35 -4.09 14.25
N LEU A 9 -12.23 -3.86 13.56
CA LEU A 9 -12.19 -3.66 12.11
C LEU A 9 -11.65 -4.90 11.42
N LYS A 10 -12.25 -5.29 10.30
CA LYS A 10 -11.83 -6.47 9.53
C LYS A 10 -10.43 -6.25 8.94
N PRO A 11 -9.43 -7.09 9.25
CA PRO A 11 -8.10 -7.00 8.64
C PRO A 11 -8.08 -7.69 7.26
N PHE A 12 -7.35 -7.13 6.30
CA PHE A 12 -7.15 -7.68 4.96
C PHE A 12 -5.66 -7.76 4.61
N GLY A 13 -5.10 -6.70 4.03
CA GLY A 13 -3.66 -6.60 3.76
C GLY A 13 -2.87 -6.63 5.06
N ALA A 14 -1.66 -7.20 5.03
CA ALA A 14 -0.82 -7.36 6.21
C ALA A 14 0.65 -7.13 5.87
N THR A 15 1.39 -6.53 6.80
CA THR A 15 2.85 -6.46 6.79
C THR A 15 3.37 -6.45 8.23
N ILE A 16 4.68 -6.56 8.40
CA ILE A 16 5.32 -6.49 9.72
C ILE A 16 6.51 -5.53 9.64
N ASN A 17 6.65 -4.69 10.65
CA ASN A 17 7.93 -4.03 10.92
C ASN A 17 8.76 -4.95 11.82
N ASN A 18 9.86 -5.49 11.31
CA ASN A 18 10.65 -6.49 12.05
C ASN A 18 11.47 -5.86 13.19
N THR A 19 11.88 -4.59 13.05
CA THR A 19 12.61 -3.87 14.10
C THR A 19 11.74 -3.65 15.32
N THR A 20 10.49 -3.20 15.13
CA THR A 20 9.56 -2.87 16.23
C THR A 20 8.65 -4.03 16.61
N GLN A 21 8.74 -5.17 15.91
CA GLN A 21 7.84 -6.33 16.06
C GLN A 21 6.37 -5.91 16.07
N THR A 22 5.99 -5.01 15.16
CA THR A 22 4.61 -4.51 15.03
C THR A 22 4.02 -5.01 13.72
N LEU A 23 2.90 -5.74 13.83
CA LEU A 23 2.06 -6.12 12.70
C LEU A 23 1.21 -4.93 12.27
N TRP A 24 1.06 -4.73 10.97
CA TRP A 24 0.24 -3.69 10.37
C TRP A 24 -0.78 -4.29 9.44
N PHE A 25 -2.06 -3.98 9.68
CA PHE A 25 -3.18 -4.52 8.90
C PHE A 25 -3.98 -3.42 8.23
N GLY A 26 -4.20 -3.55 6.93
CA GLY A 26 -5.15 -2.72 6.18
C GLY A 26 -6.58 -3.13 6.48
N ASN A 27 -7.40 -2.18 6.90
CA ASN A 27 -8.83 -2.36 7.12
C ASN A 27 -9.60 -1.85 5.90
N THR A 28 -9.54 -2.61 4.81
CA THR A 28 -10.03 -2.20 3.47
C THR A 28 -11.45 -1.62 3.48
N VAL A 29 -12.39 -2.28 4.16
CA VAL A 29 -13.80 -1.87 4.17
C VAL A 29 -14.11 -0.72 5.15
N ASN A 30 -13.10 -0.26 5.90
CA ASN A 30 -13.20 0.84 6.87
C ASN A 30 -12.24 1.99 6.56
N SER A 31 -11.53 1.94 5.43
CA SER A 31 -10.55 2.97 5.03
C SER A 31 -9.54 3.32 6.13
N ALA A 32 -9.05 2.31 6.83
CA ALA A 32 -8.20 2.48 8.02
C ALA A 32 -7.02 1.50 8.06
N VAL A 33 -6.09 1.72 8.98
CA VAL A 33 -5.00 0.81 9.31
C VAL A 33 -4.98 0.52 10.80
N THR A 34 -4.66 -0.73 11.18
CA THR A 34 -4.51 -1.18 12.56
C THR A 34 -3.07 -1.64 12.81
N ALA A 35 -2.48 -1.23 13.94
CA ALA A 35 -1.20 -1.71 14.42
C ALA A 35 -1.40 -2.67 15.60
N ILE A 36 -0.68 -3.80 15.61
CA ILE A 36 -0.77 -4.84 16.63
C ILE A 36 0.64 -5.25 17.05
N ASP A 37 0.89 -5.36 18.35
CA ASP A 37 2.15 -5.92 18.87
C ASP A 37 2.25 -7.40 18.50
N ALA A 38 3.31 -7.80 17.81
CA ALA A 38 3.46 -9.17 17.30
C ALA A 38 3.73 -10.20 18.41
N LYS A 39 4.25 -9.75 19.56
CA LYS A 39 4.63 -10.63 20.67
C LYS A 39 3.44 -10.90 21.59
N THR A 40 2.63 -9.88 21.89
CA THR A 40 1.49 -9.98 22.82
C THR A 40 0.16 -10.16 22.11
N GLY A 41 0.05 -9.73 20.85
CA GLY A 41 -1.22 -9.66 20.11
C GLY A 41 -2.08 -8.46 20.51
N GLU A 42 -1.55 -7.51 21.30
CA GLU A 42 -2.26 -6.32 21.74
C GLU A 42 -2.44 -5.32 20.59
N VAL A 43 -3.66 -4.80 20.41
CA VAL A 43 -3.92 -3.74 19.44
C VAL A 43 -3.36 -2.42 19.97
N LYS A 44 -2.29 -1.92 19.34
CA LYS A 44 -1.61 -0.68 19.72
C LYS A 44 -2.42 0.57 19.35
N GLY A 45 -3.23 0.48 18.30
CA GLY A 45 -4.08 1.58 17.84
C GLY A 45 -4.47 1.45 16.39
N ARG A 46 -5.23 2.46 15.92
CA ARG A 46 -5.77 2.52 14.56
C ARG A 46 -5.73 3.95 14.03
N LEU A 47 -5.67 4.07 12.71
CA LEU A 47 -5.75 5.34 11.99
C LEU A 47 -6.74 5.22 10.84
N VAL A 48 -7.75 6.10 10.82
CA VAL A 48 -8.62 6.28 9.65
C VAL A 48 -7.84 7.09 8.61
N LEU A 49 -7.70 6.53 7.41
CA LEU A 49 -6.93 7.07 6.30
C LEU A 49 -7.80 7.92 5.36
N ASP A 50 -9.10 7.62 5.32
CA ASP A 50 -10.12 8.37 4.59
C ASP A 50 -11.44 8.28 5.37
N ASP A 51 -11.88 9.40 5.94
CA ASP A 51 -13.07 9.48 6.81
C ASP A 51 -14.35 9.87 6.05
N ARG A 52 -14.24 10.09 4.74
CA ARG A 52 -15.37 10.45 3.90
C ARG A 52 -16.42 9.34 3.98
N LYS A 53 -17.69 9.74 4.01
CA LYS A 53 -18.80 8.78 3.91
C LYS A 53 -19.03 8.44 2.45
N ARG A 54 -19.29 7.16 2.17
CA ARG A 54 -19.65 6.70 0.83
C ARG A 54 -21.02 7.28 0.44
N THR A 55 -21.07 7.91 -0.73
CA THR A 55 -22.30 8.34 -1.42
C THR A 55 -22.31 7.79 -2.85
N GLU A 56 -23.22 8.23 -3.70
CA GLU A 56 -23.21 7.88 -5.12
C GLU A 56 -22.03 8.54 -5.86
N GLU A 57 -21.66 9.76 -5.44
CA GLU A 57 -20.60 10.58 -6.02
C GLU A 57 -19.24 10.37 -5.34
N VAL A 58 -19.25 10.13 -4.03
CA VAL A 58 -18.04 10.00 -3.21
C VAL A 58 -17.80 8.54 -2.87
N ARG A 59 -16.63 8.04 -3.29
CA ARG A 59 -16.12 6.74 -2.89
C ARG A 59 -14.80 6.93 -2.13
N PRO A 60 -14.78 6.72 -0.80
CA PRO A 60 -13.55 6.76 -0.02
C PRO A 60 -12.52 5.78 -0.59
N LEU A 61 -11.25 6.18 -0.55
CA LEU A 61 -10.16 5.31 -0.95
C LEU A 61 -10.03 4.20 0.08
N GLN A 62 -9.64 3.02 -0.38
CA GLN A 62 -9.51 1.84 0.47
C GLN A 62 -8.07 1.36 0.49
N PRO A 63 -7.51 1.02 1.66
CA PRO A 63 -6.17 0.45 1.74
C PRO A 63 -6.14 -0.93 1.11
N ARG A 64 -5.07 -1.20 0.35
CA ARG A 64 -4.83 -2.46 -0.33
C ARG A 64 -3.58 -3.17 0.17
N GLU A 65 -2.41 -2.86 -0.39
CA GLU A 65 -1.12 -3.40 0.04
C GLU A 65 -0.47 -2.48 1.09
N LEU A 66 0.35 -3.08 1.95
CA LEU A 66 1.11 -2.38 3.00
C LEU A 66 2.57 -2.85 2.96
N VAL A 67 3.50 -1.93 3.13
CA VAL A 67 4.92 -2.25 3.35
C VAL A 67 5.47 -1.37 4.47
N ALA A 68 6.22 -1.98 5.38
CA ALA A 68 6.90 -1.27 6.46
C ALA A 68 8.38 -1.07 6.11
N ASP A 69 8.89 0.13 6.39
CA ASP A 69 10.32 0.41 6.41
C ASP A 69 10.85 0.23 7.84
N ASP A 70 11.54 -0.89 8.05
CA ASP A 70 12.16 -1.28 9.32
C ASP A 70 13.20 -0.27 9.81
N THR A 71 13.80 0.52 8.91
CA THR A 71 14.88 1.47 9.24
C THR A 71 14.35 2.83 9.70
N THR A 72 13.15 3.21 9.27
CA THR A 72 12.57 4.53 9.51
C THR A 72 11.27 4.48 10.31
N ASN A 73 10.83 3.29 10.73
CA ASN A 73 9.53 3.04 11.35
C ASN A 73 8.37 3.73 10.59
N THR A 74 8.41 3.65 9.26
CA THR A 74 7.39 4.24 8.37
C THR A 74 6.60 3.14 7.69
N VAL A 75 5.28 3.31 7.56
CA VAL A 75 4.41 2.36 6.85
C VAL A 75 3.81 3.04 5.63
N TYR A 76 3.99 2.41 4.47
CA TYR A 76 3.42 2.85 3.21
C TYR A 76 2.20 1.99 2.90
N ILE A 77 1.11 2.62 2.49
CA ILE A 77 -0.18 1.96 2.25
C ILE A 77 -0.76 2.45 0.94
N SER A 78 -0.99 1.56 -0.01
CA SER A 78 -1.65 1.92 -1.27
C SER A 78 -3.14 2.15 -1.02
N GLY A 79 -3.64 3.35 -1.32
CA GLY A 79 -5.04 3.74 -1.23
C GLY A 79 -5.69 3.79 -2.60
N ILE A 80 -6.57 2.83 -2.90
CA ILE A 80 -7.03 2.59 -4.27
C ILE A 80 -8.35 3.28 -4.57
N GLY A 81 -8.48 3.78 -5.80
CA GLY A 81 -9.70 4.40 -6.32
C GLY A 81 -9.56 4.79 -7.79
N LYS A 82 -10.43 5.69 -8.26
CA LYS A 82 -10.31 6.29 -9.61
C LYS A 82 -9.00 7.07 -9.73
N GLU A 83 -8.68 7.86 -8.71
CA GLU A 83 -7.38 8.49 -8.50
C GLU A 83 -6.82 7.95 -7.19
N SER A 84 -5.80 7.11 -7.28
CA SER A 84 -5.20 6.45 -6.13
C SER A 84 -4.14 7.32 -5.47
N VAL A 85 -3.81 6.97 -4.22
CA VAL A 85 -2.76 7.59 -3.42
C VAL A 85 -1.89 6.53 -2.75
N ILE A 86 -0.78 6.95 -2.15
CA ILE A 86 -0.07 6.17 -1.14
C ILE A 86 -0.04 6.97 0.17
N TRP A 87 -0.65 6.45 1.23
CA TRP A 87 -0.52 7.02 2.56
C TRP A 87 0.83 6.65 3.15
N VAL A 88 1.48 7.63 3.78
CA VAL A 88 2.74 7.48 4.50
C VAL A 88 2.44 7.69 5.98
N VAL A 89 2.52 6.63 6.77
CA VAL A 89 2.15 6.63 8.19
C VAL A 89 3.42 6.55 9.05
N ASP A 90 3.47 7.37 10.08
CA ASP A 90 4.46 7.28 11.16
C ASP A 90 4.10 6.09 12.06
N GLY A 91 4.98 5.08 12.10
CA GLY A 91 4.77 3.86 12.83
C GLY A 91 4.92 4.01 14.35
N GLU A 92 5.53 5.10 14.83
CA GLU A 92 5.73 5.34 16.26
C GLU A 92 4.42 5.74 16.95
N ASN A 93 3.70 6.69 16.33
CA ASN A 93 2.51 7.32 16.91
C ASN A 93 1.23 7.05 16.11
N ILE A 94 1.30 6.24 15.04
CA ILE A 94 0.18 5.85 14.19
C ILE A 94 -0.53 7.08 13.59
N LYS A 95 0.25 8.05 13.10
CA LYS A 95 -0.27 9.27 12.46
C LYS A 95 0.11 9.34 10.98
N LEU A 96 -0.77 9.96 10.19
CA LEU A 96 -0.49 10.25 8.80
C LEU A 96 0.61 11.32 8.70
N LYS A 97 1.71 11.02 8.02
CA LYS A 97 2.77 12.00 7.68
C LYS A 97 2.40 12.78 6.44
N THR A 98 1.96 12.07 5.39
CA THR A 98 1.54 12.65 4.11
C THR A 98 0.78 11.61 3.29
N ALA A 99 0.18 12.03 2.18
CA ALA A 99 -0.37 11.15 1.16
C ALA A 99 0.20 11.54 -0.22
N ILE A 100 0.90 10.61 -0.85
CA ILE A 100 1.47 10.77 -2.20
C ILE A 100 0.33 10.64 -3.21
N GLN A 101 0.01 11.72 -3.90
CA GLN A 101 -1.13 11.82 -4.80
C GLN A 101 -0.81 11.31 -6.22
N ASN A 102 -1.84 11.15 -7.04
CA ASN A 102 -1.75 10.92 -8.49
C ASN A 102 -1.00 9.64 -8.90
N THR A 103 -1.17 8.56 -8.14
CA THR A 103 -0.60 7.24 -8.47
C THR A 103 -1.42 6.48 -9.53
N GLY A 104 -2.44 7.13 -10.09
CA GLY A 104 -3.25 6.62 -11.19
C GLY A 104 -4.43 5.76 -10.73
N LYS A 105 -5.09 5.13 -11.69
CA LYS A 105 -6.28 4.32 -11.46
C LYS A 105 -5.91 2.99 -10.81
N MET A 106 -6.54 2.69 -9.67
CA MET A 106 -6.37 1.42 -8.96
C MET A 106 -4.88 1.05 -8.76
N SER A 107 -4.09 1.97 -8.19
CA SER A 107 -2.67 1.72 -7.88
C SER A 107 -2.54 0.78 -6.70
N THR A 108 -2.67 -0.52 -6.95
CA THR A 108 -2.71 -1.56 -5.92
C THR A 108 -1.33 -2.01 -5.50
N GLY A 109 -0.44 -2.30 -6.45
CA GLY A 109 0.83 -2.95 -6.15
C GLY A 109 1.74 -2.04 -5.34
N LEU A 110 2.47 -2.57 -4.37
CA LEU A 110 3.36 -1.78 -3.52
C LEU A 110 4.59 -2.61 -3.12
N ALA A 111 5.78 -2.07 -3.36
CA ALA A 111 7.02 -2.70 -2.88
C ALA A 111 8.07 -1.65 -2.52
N LEU A 112 8.87 -1.97 -1.50
CA LEU A 112 9.85 -1.07 -0.90
C LEU A 112 11.26 -1.62 -1.05
N ASP A 113 12.18 -0.79 -1.51
CA ASP A 113 13.62 -0.92 -1.34
C ASP A 113 14.08 0.12 -0.31
N SER A 114 14.15 -0.30 0.96
CA SER A 114 14.52 0.57 2.09
C SER A 114 15.95 1.10 1.94
N LYS A 115 16.90 0.24 1.54
CA LYS A 115 18.32 0.63 1.38
C LYS A 115 18.51 1.64 0.25
N GLY A 116 17.84 1.44 -0.88
CA GLY A 116 17.87 2.35 -2.01
C GLY A 116 16.99 3.60 -1.84
N LYS A 117 16.18 3.68 -0.78
CA LYS A 117 15.17 4.72 -0.56
C LYS A 117 14.21 4.85 -1.74
N ARG A 118 13.70 3.71 -2.21
CA ARG A 118 12.77 3.64 -3.34
C ARG A 118 11.51 2.90 -2.96
N LEU A 119 10.37 3.51 -3.26
CA LEU A 119 9.07 2.86 -3.22
C LEU A 119 8.56 2.71 -4.65
N TYR A 120 7.95 1.58 -4.94
CA TYR A 120 7.41 1.25 -6.25
C TYR A 120 5.93 0.95 -6.11
N THR A 121 5.12 1.45 -7.04
CA THR A 121 3.71 1.07 -7.15
C THR A 121 3.34 0.79 -8.59
N THR A 122 2.34 -0.08 -8.77
CA THR A 122 1.80 -0.45 -10.08
C THR A 122 0.28 -0.32 -10.09
N ASN A 123 -0.28 -0.02 -11.25
CA ASN A 123 -1.67 0.40 -11.36
C ASN A 123 -2.42 -0.22 -12.56
N ALA A 124 -3.70 0.13 -12.70
CA ALA A 124 -4.57 -0.30 -13.80
C ALA A 124 -4.46 0.57 -15.06
N ASP A 125 -3.52 1.52 -15.08
CA ASP A 125 -3.14 2.28 -16.28
C ASP A 125 -1.92 1.65 -16.98
N GLY A 126 -1.48 0.48 -16.51
CA GLY A 126 -0.33 -0.26 -17.04
C GLY A 126 1.02 0.34 -16.62
N GLU A 127 1.05 1.18 -15.58
CA GLU A 127 2.26 1.90 -15.18
C GLU A 127 3.05 1.20 -14.07
N LEU A 128 4.36 1.41 -14.10
CA LEU A 128 5.26 1.38 -12.95
C LEU A 128 5.56 2.82 -12.54
N ILE A 129 5.36 3.12 -11.26
CA ILE A 129 5.69 4.41 -10.66
C ILE A 129 6.80 4.20 -9.63
N THR A 130 7.83 5.03 -9.69
CA THR A 130 8.96 5.03 -8.76
C THR A 130 8.94 6.31 -7.93
N ILE A 131 9.10 6.15 -6.62
CA ILE A 131 8.99 7.20 -5.61
C ILE A 131 10.28 7.22 -4.78
N ASP A 132 10.77 8.42 -4.46
CA ASP A 132 11.84 8.60 -3.47
C ASP A 132 11.23 8.64 -2.06
N THR A 133 11.69 7.78 -1.16
CA THR A 133 11.15 7.72 0.21
C THR A 133 11.73 8.80 1.13
N THR A 134 12.79 9.50 0.71
CA THR A 134 13.40 10.59 1.48
C THR A 134 12.46 11.80 1.57
N ASP A 135 11.79 12.13 0.48
CA ASP A 135 10.90 13.29 0.39
C ASP A 135 9.49 12.96 -0.10
N ASN A 136 9.19 11.68 -0.32
CA ASN A 136 7.89 11.15 -0.74
C ASN A 136 7.41 11.69 -2.10
N LYS A 137 8.33 11.94 -3.04
CA LYS A 137 7.99 12.42 -4.39
C LYS A 137 8.08 11.31 -5.43
N ILE A 138 7.17 11.36 -6.40
CA ILE A 138 7.25 10.56 -7.61
C ILE A 138 8.47 11.04 -8.42
N LEU A 139 9.40 10.12 -8.68
CA LEU A 139 10.58 10.35 -9.52
C LEU A 139 10.26 10.10 -11.00
N SER A 140 9.52 9.03 -11.27
CA SER A 140 9.17 8.63 -12.64
C SER A 140 7.93 7.77 -12.67
N ARG A 141 7.24 7.79 -13.81
CA ARG A 141 6.19 6.83 -14.17
C ARG A 141 6.42 6.34 -15.60
N LYS A 142 6.14 5.07 -15.87
CA LYS A 142 6.33 4.46 -17.19
C LYS A 142 5.28 3.38 -17.43
N LYS A 143 4.64 3.39 -18.61
CA LYS A 143 3.88 2.22 -19.10
C LYS A 143 4.84 1.07 -19.39
N LEU A 144 4.59 -0.08 -18.77
CA LEU A 144 5.49 -1.23 -18.87
C LEU A 144 5.43 -1.91 -20.25
N LEU A 145 4.25 -1.89 -20.88
CA LEU A 145 3.99 -2.52 -22.18
C LEU A 145 3.38 -1.49 -23.14
N ASP A 146 3.77 -1.59 -24.41
CA ASP A 146 3.26 -0.77 -25.52
C ASP A 146 2.74 -1.69 -26.63
N ASP A 147 1.82 -2.59 -26.26
CA ASP A 147 1.20 -3.57 -27.15
C ASP A 147 -0.26 -3.21 -27.51
N GLY A 148 -0.69 -2.00 -27.14
CA GLY A 148 -2.05 -1.49 -27.36
C GLY A 148 -3.13 -2.15 -26.50
N LYS A 149 -2.78 -3.02 -25.54
CA LYS A 149 -3.74 -3.69 -24.65
C LYS A 149 -3.82 -3.02 -23.28
N GLU A 150 -4.94 -3.20 -22.61
CA GLU A 150 -5.07 -2.82 -21.20
C GLU A 150 -4.34 -3.83 -20.31
N HIS A 151 -3.55 -3.31 -19.37
CA HIS A 151 -2.82 -4.13 -18.40
C HIS A 151 -3.09 -3.61 -16.99
N PHE A 152 -3.53 -4.50 -16.10
CA PHE A 152 -3.63 -4.19 -14.68
C PHE A 152 -2.58 -4.97 -13.90
N PHE A 153 -1.50 -4.28 -13.51
CA PHE A 153 -0.44 -4.84 -12.69
C PHE A 153 -0.83 -4.74 -11.20
N ILE A 154 -1.38 -5.83 -10.67
CA ILE A 154 -1.97 -5.87 -9.34
C ILE A 154 -0.91 -5.83 -8.24
N ASN A 155 0.20 -6.55 -8.42
CA ASN A 155 1.25 -6.69 -7.41
C ASN A 155 2.64 -6.59 -8.03
N ILE A 156 3.60 -6.18 -7.20
CA ILE A 156 5.01 -6.10 -7.51
C ILE A 156 5.82 -6.70 -6.35
N SER A 157 6.88 -7.45 -6.67
CA SER A 157 7.89 -7.90 -5.72
C SER A 157 9.28 -7.57 -6.25
N LEU A 158 10.23 -7.30 -5.36
CA LEU A 158 11.57 -6.81 -5.72
C LEU A 158 12.64 -7.85 -5.41
N ASP A 159 13.59 -7.97 -6.34
CA ASP A 159 14.92 -8.51 -6.12
C ASP A 159 15.89 -7.32 -6.12
N THR A 160 16.05 -6.72 -4.95
CA THR A 160 16.83 -5.48 -4.78
C THR A 160 18.32 -5.69 -5.02
N THR A 161 18.85 -6.90 -4.80
CA THR A 161 20.24 -7.25 -5.07
C THR A 161 20.58 -7.13 -6.55
N ASN A 162 19.68 -7.56 -7.44
CA ASN A 162 19.91 -7.51 -8.89
C ASN A 162 19.12 -6.40 -9.59
N GLN A 163 18.47 -5.50 -8.84
CA GLN A 163 17.60 -4.43 -9.35
C GLN A 163 16.52 -4.95 -10.32
N ARG A 164 15.87 -6.06 -9.96
CA ARG A 164 14.75 -6.63 -10.73
C ARG A 164 13.45 -6.49 -9.97
N ALA A 165 12.36 -6.40 -10.73
CA ALA A 165 11.00 -6.44 -10.19
C ALA A 165 10.18 -7.49 -10.95
N ILE A 166 9.33 -8.19 -10.21
CA ILE A 166 8.40 -9.20 -10.73
C ILE A 166 6.99 -8.63 -10.58
N TYR A 167 6.22 -8.63 -11.67
CA TYR A 167 4.88 -8.07 -11.71
C TYR A 167 3.84 -9.17 -11.92
N ALA A 168 2.76 -9.12 -11.16
CA ALA A 168 1.57 -9.94 -11.43
C ALA A 168 0.52 -9.09 -12.14
N ALA A 169 0.06 -9.55 -13.30
CA ALA A 169 -1.00 -8.90 -14.07
C ALA A 169 -2.32 -9.67 -13.96
N ALA A 170 -3.44 -8.96 -13.81
CA ALA A 170 -4.75 -9.54 -14.05
C ALA A 170 -5.16 -9.36 -15.51
N LEU A 171 -5.82 -10.39 -16.04
CA LEU A 171 -6.50 -10.31 -17.33
C LEU A 171 -7.74 -9.42 -17.18
N ILE A 172 -7.77 -8.32 -17.92
CA ILE A 172 -8.98 -7.51 -18.07
C ILE A 172 -9.79 -8.15 -19.20
N TYR A 173 -10.81 -8.94 -18.83
CA TYR A 173 -11.81 -9.40 -19.79
C TYR A 173 -12.92 -8.36 -19.88
N HIS A 174 -13.13 -7.78 -21.06
CA HIS A 174 -14.40 -7.12 -21.36
C HIS A 174 -15.47 -8.22 -21.57
N ARG A 175 -16.54 -8.21 -20.76
CA ARG A 175 -17.79 -8.84 -21.19
C ARG A 175 -18.45 -7.88 -22.19
N PHE A 176 -18.67 -8.36 -23.40
CA PHE A 176 -19.60 -7.75 -24.35
C PHE A 176 -21.03 -7.83 -23.80
#